data_AF-A0A6V7HQ79-F1
#
_entry.id   AF-A0A6V7HQ79-F1
#
_cell.length_a   1.000
_cell.length_b   1.000
_cell.length_c   1.000
_cell.angle_alpha   90.00
_cell.angle_beta   90.00
_cell.angle_gamma   90.00
#
_symmetry.space_group_name_H-M   'P 1'
#
loop_
_entity.id
_entity.type
_entity.pdbx_description
1 polymer ?
#
loop_
_entity_poly.entity_id
_entity_poly.type
_entity_poly.pdbx_seq_one_letter_code
_entity_poly.pdbx_strand_id
1 'polypeptide(L)' 'MTGQEKPIETSIRTKLENGLTPTHLEILNESYMHNVPKGAETHFKVVVVSDKFDAQPLIK' A
#
# COMPACT_ATOMS: atom_id res chain seq x y z
N MET A 1 13.32 21.10 6.92
CA MET A 1 12.79 19.90 7.58
C MET A 1 12.29 18.98 6.47
N THR A 2 13.20 18.18 5.91
CA THR A 2 12.96 17.42 4.67
C THR A 2 12.26 16.11 5.01
N GLY A 3 10.93 16.10 4.98
CA GLY A 3 10.19 14.84 4.92
C GLY A 3 10.52 14.19 3.58
N GLN A 4 11.07 12.97 3.60
CA GLN A 4 11.21 12.19 2.37
C GLN A 4 9.81 12.01 1.78
N GLU A 5 9.57 12.60 0.61
CA GLU A 5 8.35 12.34 -0.15
C GLU A 5 8.28 10.83 -0.42
N LYS A 6 7.13 10.22 -0.10
CA LYS A 6 6.83 8.82 -0.41
C LYS A 6 5.79 8.75 -1.52
N PRO A 7 6.14 9.16 -2.75
CA PRO A 7 5.18 9.31 -3.85
C PRO A 7 4.46 8.00 -4.17
N ILE A 8 5.15 6.85 -4.08
CA ILE A 8 4.53 5.56 -4.39
C ILE A 8 3.59 5.12 -3.28
N GLU A 9 4.01 5.18 -2.01
CA GLU A 9 3.13 4.88 -0.86
C GLU A 9 1.85 5.74 -0.90
N THR A 10 2.00 7.04 -1.21
CA THR A 10 0.88 7.99 -1.33
C THR A 10 -0.04 7.64 -2.51
N SER A 11 0.53 7.21 -3.64
CA SER A 11 -0.24 6.77 -4.80
C SER A 11 -1.06 5.51 -4.51
N ILE A 12 -0.43 4.51 -3.85
CA ILE A 12 -1.09 3.27 -3.44
C ILE A 12 -2.26 3.61 -2.50
N ARG A 13 -2.00 4.43 -1.45
CA ARG A 13 -3.03 4.86 -0.49
C ARG A 13 -4.22 5.50 -1.18
N THR A 14 -3.98 6.53 -1.98
CA THR A 14 -5.03 7.28 -2.68
C THR A 14 -5.88 6.37 -3.57
N LYS A 15 -5.24 5.47 -4.32
CA LYS A 15 -5.95 4.54 -5.21
C LYS A 15 -6.81 3.55 -4.45
N LEU A 16 -6.30 2.99 -3.35
CA LEU A 16 -7.04 2.02 -2.54
C LEU A 16 -8.18 2.68 -1.76
N GLU A 17 -7.96 3.87 -1.19
CA GLU A 17 -9.00 4.65 -0.50
C GLU A 17 -10.17 4.95 -1.43
N ASN A 18 -9.88 5.47 -2.64
CA ASN A 18 -10.91 5.80 -3.61
C ASN A 18 -11.56 4.57 -4.26
N GLY A 19 -10.78 3.52 -4.54
CA GLY A 19 -11.23 2.35 -5.26
C GLY A 19 -11.99 1.35 -4.39
N LEU A 20 -11.60 1.20 -3.13
CA LEU A 20 -12.11 0.17 -2.23
C LEU A 20 -12.89 0.71 -1.04
N THR A 21 -12.83 2.02 -0.77
CA THR A 21 -13.49 2.65 0.39
C THR A 21 -13.32 1.81 1.67
N PRO A 22 -12.07 1.49 2.06
CA PRO A 22 -11.80 0.50 3.08
C PRO A 22 -12.15 1.01 4.48
N THR A 23 -12.56 0.11 5.37
CA THR A 23 -12.72 0.40 6.80
C THR A 23 -11.38 0.35 7.53
N HIS A 24 -10.40 -0.36 6.98
CA HIS A 24 -9.02 -0.39 7.45
C HIS A 24 -8.04 -0.48 6.28
N LEU A 25 -7.00 0.33 6.31
CA LEU A 25 -5.92 0.34 5.33
C LEU A 25 -4.56 0.55 6.01
N GLU A 26 -3.70 -0.45 5.90
CA GLU A 26 -2.30 -0.39 6.32
C GLU A 26 -1.38 -0.60 5.10
N ILE A 27 -0.39 0.26 4.95
CA ILE A 27 0.64 0.16 3.91
C ILE A 27 2.00 0.28 4.59
N LEU A 28 2.82 -0.74 4.44
CA LEU A 28 4.17 -0.80 4.98
C LEU A 28 5.17 -0.93 3.82
N ASN A 29 6.08 0.04 3.70
CA ASN A 29 7.21 -0.07 2.79
C ASN A 29 8.30 -0.97 3.38
N GLU A 30 8.47 -2.14 2.78
CA GLU A 30 9.39 -3.19 3.19
C GLU A 30 10.65 -3.24 2.29
N SER A 31 10.84 -2.23 1.42
CA SER A 31 11.95 -2.18 0.47
C SER A 31 13.32 -2.28 1.15
N TYR A 32 13.46 -1.78 2.38
CA TYR A 32 14.71 -1.85 3.14
C TYR A 32 15.14 -3.30 3.50
N MET A 33 14.24 -4.28 3.36
CA MET A 33 14.53 -5.71 3.57
C MET A 33 15.15 -6.38 2.34
N HIS A 34 15.36 -5.62 1.26
CA HIS A 34 15.94 -6.10 0.01
C HIS A 34 17.22 -5.35 -0.36
N ASN A 35 17.99 -5.91 -1.30
CA ASN A 35 19.20 -5.29 -1.81
C ASN A 35 18.88 -4.17 -2.81
N VAL A 36 18.35 -3.06 -2.30
CA VAL A 36 17.95 -1.88 -3.06
C VAL A 36 18.53 -0.60 -2.44
N PRO A 37 18.66 0.50 -3.20
CA PRO A 37 19.10 1.78 -2.65
C PRO A 37 18.17 2.32 -1.57
N LYS A 38 18.72 3.13 -0.66
CA LYS A 38 17.93 3.82 0.38
C LYS A 38 16.87 4.72 -0.27
N GLY A 39 15.66 4.67 0.24
CA GLY A 39 14.52 5.43 -0.30
C GLY A 39 13.80 4.73 -1.45
N ALA A 40 14.22 3.52 -1.84
CA ALA A 40 13.46 2.72 -2.80
C ALA A 40 12.04 2.44 -2.29
N GLU A 41 11.11 2.41 -3.24
CA GLU A 41 9.69 2.15 -3.03
C GLU A 41 9.27 1.00 -3.96
N THR A 42 9.84 -0.19 -3.74
CA THR A 42 9.72 -1.34 -4.65
C THR A 42 9.05 -2.57 -4.01
N HIS A 43 9.03 -2.67 -2.67
CA HIS A 43 8.37 -3.75 -1.95
C HIS A 43 7.44 -3.19 -0.89
N PHE A 44 6.17 -3.60 -0.95
CA PHE A 44 5.13 -3.12 -0.05
C PHE A 44 4.29 -4.28 0.46
N LYS A 45 4.06 -4.29 1.77
CA LYS A 45 2.99 -5.06 2.37
C LYS A 45 1.77 -4.17 2.53
N VAL A 46 0.63 -4.65 2.08
CA VAL A 46 -0.65 -3.92 2.14
C VAL A 46 -1.70 -4.79 2.80
N VAL A 47 -2.36 -4.26 3.82
CA VAL A 47 -3.53 -4.89 4.47
C VAL A 47 -4.73 -3.98 4.25
N VAL A 48 -5.80 -4.53 3.67
CA VAL A 48 -7.02 -3.80 3.34
C VAL A 48 -8.24 -4.58 3.83
N VAL A 49 -9.15 -3.91 4.53
CA VAL A 49 -10.46 -4.45 4.90
C VAL A 49 -11.53 -3.62 4.19
N SER A 50 -12.37 -4.26 3.39
CA SER A 50 -13.46 -3.62 2.64
C SER A 50 -14.55 -4.64 2.33
N ASP A 51 -15.81 -4.20 2.40
CA ASP A 51 -16.98 -5.00 2.02
C ASP A 51 -16.96 -5.39 0.54
N LYS A 52 -16.16 -4.71 -0.29
CA LYS A 52 -16.00 -5.07 -1.72
C LYS A 52 -15.32 -6.42 -1.93
N PHE A 53 -14.68 -6.98 -0.91
CA PHE A 53 -14.13 -8.33 -0.95
C PHE A 53 -15.15 -9.41 -0.57
N ASP A 54 -16.35 -9.05 -0.13
CA ASP A 54 -17.38 -10.02 0.20
C ASP A 54 -17.75 -10.88 -1.01
N ALA A 55 -17.91 -12.19 -0.76
CA ALA A 55 -18.13 -13.22 -1.77
C ALA A 55 -17.12 -13.24 -2.95
N GLN A 56 -15.96 -12.58 -2.83
CA GLN A 56 -14.88 -12.70 -3.81
C GLN A 56 -13.97 -13.89 -3.47
N PRO A 57 -13.48 -14.63 -4.47
CA PRO A 57 -12.42 -15.61 -4.26
C PRO A 57 -11.10 -14.92 -3.88
N LEU A 58 -10.15 -15.67 -3.31
CA LEU A 58 -8.82 -15.16 -2.95
C LEU A 58 -8.08 -14.55 -4.16
N ILE A 59 -8.26 -15.13 -5.35
CA ILE A 59 -7.75 -14.63 -6.62
C ILE A 59 -8.91 -14.64 -7.60
N LYS A 60 -9.12 -13.52 -8.29
CA LYS A 60 -10.16 -13.34 -9.30
C LYS A 60 -9.70 -13.81 -10.68
#